data_AF-A0AAU9MSU9-F1
#
_entry.id   AF-A0AAU9MSU9-F1
#
_cell.length_a   1.000
_cell.length_b   1.000
_cell.length_c   1.000
_cell.angle_alpha   90.00
_cell.angle_beta   90.00
_cell.angle_gamma   90.00
#
_symmetry.space_group_name_H-M   'P 1'
#
loop_
_entity.id
_entity.type
_entity.pdbx_description
1 polymer ?
#
loop_
_entity_poly.entity_id
_entity_poly.type
_entity_poly.pdbx_seq_one_letter_code
_entity_poly.pdbx_strand_id
1 'polypeptide(L)'
;VEVKPNHEAPVTVTPCAGHSLIPWEGNKLISIAGHLKDPSEVANVKAFDLQTNTLSTMKTYGKPLVSRGGQSVIVVGGTLVIFGGQDANRTPLNDLLNYSSL
;
A
#
# COMPACT_ATOMS: atom_id res chain seq x y z
N VAL A 1 33.74 5.88 22.12
CA VAL A 1 32.31 5.91 21.75
C VAL A 1 32.20 5.20 20.43
N GLU A 2 31.77 3.94 20.44
CA GLU A 2 31.59 3.15 19.22
C GLU A 2 30.20 3.46 18.66
N VAL A 3 30.15 4.18 17.55
CA VAL A 3 28.90 4.46 16.85
C VAL A 3 28.53 3.20 16.08
N LYS A 4 27.61 2.39 16.62
CA LYS A 4 27.00 1.29 15.86
C LYS A 4 26.20 1.90 14.70
N PRO A 5 26.48 1.52 13.44
CA PRO A 5 25.65 1.95 12.33
C PRO A 5 24.25 1.39 12.55
N ASN A 6 23.26 2.28 12.55
CA ASN A 6 21.85 1.95 12.69
C ASN A 6 21.40 1.31 11.37
N HIS A 7 21.67 0.01 11.18
CA HIS A 7 21.16 -0.73 10.04
C HIS A 7 19.65 -0.92 10.24
N GLU A 8 18.86 -0.06 9.59
CA GLU A 8 17.43 -0.32 9.42
C GLU A 8 17.27 -1.69 8.75
N ALA A 9 16.45 -2.55 9.35
CA ALA A 9 16.17 -3.87 8.82
C ALA A 9 15.58 -3.74 7.39
N PRO A 10 15.88 -4.68 6.48
CA PRO A 10 15.32 -4.66 5.13
C PRO A 10 13.79 -4.59 5.20
N VAL A 11 13.19 -3.62 4.53
CA VAL A 11 11.73 -3.51 4.45
C VAL A 11 11.19 -4.77 3.77
N THR A 12 10.54 -5.64 4.55
CA THR A 12 9.94 -6.87 4.02
C THR A 12 8.74 -6.52 3.14
N VAL A 13 8.71 -7.10 1.95
CA VAL A 13 7.59 -7.02 1.01
C VAL A 13 6.86 -8.35 1.06
N THR A 14 5.64 -8.33 1.58
CA THR A 14 4.77 -9.51 1.50
C THR A 14 4.38 -9.72 0.04
N PRO A 15 4.58 -10.93 -0.54
CA PRO A 15 4.10 -11.23 -1.88
C PRO A 15 2.58 -10.99 -1.99
N CYS A 16 2.17 -10.29 -3.05
CA CYS A 16 0.76 -9.99 -3.31
C CYS A 16 0.46 -9.97 -4.82
N ALA A 17 -0.81 -10.19 -5.20
CA ALA A 17 -1.27 -10.12 -6.58
C ALA A 17 -2.55 -9.29 -6.70
N GLY A 18 -2.74 -8.61 -7.84
CA GLY A 18 -3.90 -7.73 -8.06
C GLY A 18 -3.83 -6.39 -7.32
N HIS A 19 -2.64 -5.99 -6.87
CA HIS A 19 -2.39 -4.67 -6.32
C HIS A 19 -2.42 -3.60 -7.44
N SER A 20 -2.57 -2.35 -7.04
CA SER A 20 -2.48 -1.19 -7.93
C SER A 20 -1.15 -0.48 -7.72
N LEU A 21 -0.52 -0.04 -8.82
CA LEU A 21 0.68 0.81 -8.79
C LEU A 21 0.29 2.22 -9.24
N ILE A 22 0.55 3.21 -8.39
CA ILE A 22 0.12 4.60 -8.60
C ILE A 22 1.33 5.54 -8.49
N PRO A 23 1.53 6.47 -9.44
CA PRO A 23 2.52 7.54 -9.28
C PRO A 23 2.20 8.41 -8.06
N TRP A 24 3.22 8.73 -7.27
CA TRP A 24 3.09 9.45 -6.02
C TRP A 24 4.17 10.52 -5.87
N GLU A 25 3.76 11.75 -5.56
CA GLU A 25 4.65 12.90 -5.27
C GLU A 25 5.80 13.08 -6.29
N GLY A 26 5.56 12.76 -7.57
CA GLY A 26 6.49 12.95 -8.67
C GLY A 26 7.68 11.98 -8.74
N ASN A 27 8.14 11.41 -7.62
CA ASN A 27 9.34 10.56 -7.58
C ASN A 27 9.13 9.14 -7.01
N LYS A 28 7.89 8.80 -6.63
CA LYS A 28 7.60 7.50 -6.02
C LYS A 28 6.53 6.76 -6.82
N LEU A 29 6.57 5.44 -6.74
CA LEU A 29 5.45 4.57 -7.07
C LEU A 29 4.94 3.97 -5.76
N ILE A 30 3.63 4.07 -5.50
CA ILE A 30 3.02 3.36 -4.39
C ILE A 30 2.37 2.07 -4.88
N SER A 31 2.58 0.99 -4.13
CA SER A 31 1.85 -0.27 -4.25
C SER A 31 0.80 -0.34 -3.14
N ILE A 32 -0.45 -0.57 -3.53
CA ILE A 32 -1.61 -0.57 -2.64
C ILE A 32 -2.60 -1.68 -3.00
N ALA A 33 -3.28 -2.18 -1.97
CA ALA A 33 -4.19 -3.32 -2.07
C ALA A 33 -3.49 -4.58 -2.63
N GLY A 34 -4.26 -5.50 -3.20
CA GLY A 34 -3.80 -6.82 -3.62
C GLY A 34 -4.19 -7.92 -2.63
N HIS A 35 -4.34 -9.13 -3.16
CA HIS A 35 -4.51 -10.33 -2.38
C HIS A 35 -3.16 -10.77 -1.80
N LEU A 36 -3.09 -10.79 -0.48
CA LEU A 36 -1.99 -11.38 0.29
C LEU A 36 -2.16 -12.89 0.41
N LYS A 37 -1.06 -13.59 0.73
CA LYS A 37 -1.09 -15.03 0.99
C LYS A 37 -1.92 -15.37 2.22
N ASP A 38 -1.76 -14.59 3.30
CA ASP A 38 -2.64 -14.65 4.46
C ASP A 38 -3.73 -13.57 4.32
N PRO A 39 -5.01 -13.95 4.20
CA PRO A 39 -6.10 -13.00 4.05
C PRO A 39 -6.41 -12.18 5.32
N SER A 40 -5.88 -12.58 6.47
CA SER A 40 -6.00 -11.83 7.73
C SER A 40 -4.99 -10.69 7.87
N GLU A 41 -3.93 -10.70 7.06
CA GLU A 41 -2.94 -9.62 7.03
C GLU A 41 -3.55 -8.31 6.47
N VAL A 42 -3.12 -7.20 7.06
CA VAL A 42 -3.48 -5.86 6.58
C VAL A 42 -2.58 -5.51 5.40
N ALA A 43 -3.18 -5.09 4.29
CA ALA A 43 -2.43 -4.60 3.15
C ALA A 43 -1.77 -3.26 3.50
N ASN A 44 -0.44 -3.23 3.53
CA ASN A 44 0.31 -2.00 3.74
C ASN A 44 0.51 -1.26 2.42
N VAL A 45 0.53 0.07 2.47
CA VAL A 45 0.97 0.87 1.31
C VAL A 45 2.49 0.89 1.31
N LYS A 46 3.10 0.40 0.22
CA LYS A 46 4.54 0.43 0.02
C LYS A 46 4.89 1.53 -0.97
N ALA A 47 5.88 2.34 -0.67
CA ALA A 47 6.38 3.38 -1.57
C ALA A 47 7.77 3.00 -2.06
N PHE A 48 7.91 2.92 -3.38
CA PHE A 48 9.18 2.73 -4.07
C PHE A 48 9.67 4.07 -4.58
N ASP A 49 10.84 4.51 -4.12
CA ASP A 49 11.49 5.73 -4.59
C ASP A 49 12.31 5.43 -5.85
N LEU A 50 12.00 6.16 -6.93
CA LEU A 50 12.59 5.95 -8.26
C LEU A 50 14.03 6.48 -8.36
N GLN A 51 14.47 7.37 -7.47
CA GLN A 51 15.85 7.88 -7.46
C GLN A 51 16.77 6.97 -6.67
N THR A 52 16.34 6.56 -5.48
CA THR A 52 17.18 5.75 -4.57
C THR A 52 17.02 4.25 -4.79
N ASN A 53 16.01 3.82 -5.55
CA ASN A 53 15.63 2.42 -5.71
C ASN A 53 15.37 1.72 -4.36
N THR A 54 14.80 2.45 -3.41
CA THR A 54 14.50 1.94 -2.08
C THR A 54 12.99 1.82 -1.87
N LEU A 55 12.61 0.85 -1.04
CA LEU A 55 11.23 0.66 -0.64
C LEU A 55 11.04 1.11 0.81
N SER A 56 9.93 1.77 1.08
CA SER A 56 9.49 2.17 2.41
C SER A 56 8.03 1.80 2.62
N THR A 57 7.61 1.70 3.88
CA THR A 57 6.19 1.56 4.21
C THR A 57 5.62 2.96 4.43
N MET A 58 4.62 3.34 3.64
CA MET A 58 3.92 4.60 3.80
C MET A 58 2.95 4.48 4.96
N LYS A 59 3.05 5.42 5.90
CA LYS A 59 2.07 5.53 6.98
C LYS A 59 0.75 6.00 6.38
N THR A 60 -0.32 5.27 6.67
CA THR A 60 -1.68 5.64 6.26
C THR A 60 -2.53 5.82 7.49
N TYR A 61 -3.51 6.72 7.39
CA TYR A 61 -4.49 6.97 8.44
C TYR A 61 -5.87 6.57 7.98
N GLY A 62 -6.70 6.10 8.92
CA GLY A 62 -8.06 5.61 8.64
C GLY A 62 -8.21 4.11 8.91
N LYS A 63 -9.21 3.50 8.26
CA LYS A 63 -9.53 2.08 8.44
C LYS A 63 -8.44 1.21 7.78
N PRO A 64 -7.93 0.15 8.44
CA PRO A 64 -6.98 -0.77 7.82
C PRO A 64 -7.44 -1.27 6.44
N LEU A 65 -6.53 -1.27 5.47
CA LEU A 65 -6.79 -1.82 4.14
C LEU A 65 -6.97 -3.33 4.23
N VAL A 66 -8.17 -3.78 3.90
CA VAL A 66 -8.44 -5.21 3.76
C VAL A 66 -7.84 -5.70 2.44
N SER A 67 -7.18 -6.86 2.48
CA SER A 67 -6.73 -7.62 1.32
C SER A 67 -7.85 -7.71 0.27
N ARG A 68 -7.62 -7.13 -0.91
CA ARG A 68 -8.61 -7.04 -1.99
C ARG A 68 -7.96 -6.99 -3.37
N GLY A 69 -8.67 -7.49 -4.39
CA GLY A 69 -8.25 -7.44 -5.79
C GLY A 69 -9.33 -6.82 -6.69
N GLY A 70 -8.92 -6.27 -7.84
CA GLY A 70 -9.85 -5.69 -8.82
C GLY A 70 -10.46 -4.34 -8.42
N GLN A 71 -9.91 -3.70 -7.40
CA GLN A 71 -10.27 -2.35 -6.97
C GLN A 71 -9.89 -1.28 -8.00
N SER A 72 -10.62 -0.17 -7.99
CA SER A 72 -10.20 1.07 -8.65
C SER A 72 -9.51 1.98 -7.64
N VAL A 73 -8.39 2.61 -8.02
CA VAL A 73 -7.61 3.52 -7.17
C VAL A 73 -7.31 4.81 -7.92
N ILE A 74 -7.54 5.95 -7.27
CA ILE A 74 -7.22 7.28 -7.80
C ILE A 74 -6.65 8.18 -6.70
N VAL A 75 -5.84 9.16 -7.09
CA VAL A 75 -5.36 10.23 -6.20
C VAL A 75 -6.16 11.50 -6.47
N VAL A 76 -6.76 12.07 -5.43
CA VAL A 76 -7.48 13.35 -5.49
C VAL A 76 -6.99 14.24 -4.36
N GLY A 77 -6.37 15.37 -4.69
CA GLY A 77 -5.90 16.35 -3.69
C GLY A 77 -4.93 15.75 -2.65
N GLY A 78 -4.06 14.81 -3.04
CA GLY A 78 -3.14 14.12 -2.14
C GLY A 78 -3.79 13.02 -1.28
N THR A 79 -5.06 12.69 -1.52
CA THR A 79 -5.76 11.57 -0.87
C THR A 79 -5.92 10.42 -1.85
N LEU A 80 -5.65 9.21 -1.40
CA LEU A 80 -5.95 7.98 -2.14
C LEU A 80 -7.41 7.61 -1.93
N VAL A 81 -8.14 7.47 -3.01
CA VAL A 81 -9.53 7.02 -3.03
C VAL A 81 -9.57 5.65 -3.68
N ILE A 82 -10.11 4.68 -2.95
CA ILE A 82 -10.25 3.29 -3.39
C ILE A 82 -11.74 2.94 -3.44
N PHE A 83 -12.18 2.34 -4.54
CA PHE A 83 -13.55 1.89 -4.69
C PHE A 83 -13.60 0.40 -5.05
N GLY A 84 -14.43 -0.32 -4.30
CA GLY A 84 -14.82 -1.70 -4.57
C GLY A 84 -13.68 -2.71 -4.57
N GLY A 85 -13.77 -3.65 -5.52
CA GLY A 85 -12.91 -4.83 -5.61
C GLY A 85 -13.58 -6.08 -5.06
N GLN A 86 -12.79 -7.09 -4.72
CA GLN A 86 -13.24 -8.34 -4.14
C GLN A 86 -12.34 -8.72 -2.97
N ASP A 87 -12.91 -9.14 -1.85
CA ASP A 87 -12.13 -9.61 -0.70
C ASP A 87 -11.64 -11.06 -0.86
N ALA A 88 -10.88 -11.55 0.11
CA ALA A 88 -10.35 -12.93 0.08
C ALA A 88 -11.44 -14.02 0.12
N ASN A 89 -12.65 -13.71 0.61
CA ASN A 89 -13.80 -14.62 0.62
C ASN A 89 -14.57 -14.59 -0.71
N ARG A 90 -14.04 -13.89 -1.72
CA ARG A 90 -14.67 -13.66 -3.03
C ARG A 90 -15.94 -12.81 -2.97
N THR A 91 -16.10 -12.03 -1.90
CA THR A 91 -17.24 -11.11 -1.76
C THR A 91 -16.96 -9.85 -2.56
N PRO A 92 -17.84 -9.45 -3.49
CA PRO A 92 -17.74 -8.15 -4.15
C PRO A 92 -17.89 -7.03 -3.14
N LEU A 93 -17.00 -6.05 -3.21
CA LEU A 93 -16.99 -4.87 -2.37
C LEU A 93 -17.58 -3.69 -3.15
N ASN A 94 -18.37 -2.89 -2.45
CA ASN A 94 -18.95 -1.64 -2.97
C ASN A 94 -18.67 -0.48 -1.98
N ASP A 95 -17.56 -0.57 -1.25
CA ASP A 95 -17.12 0.44 -0.30
C ASP A 95 -16.23 1.49 -0.98
N LEU A 96 -16.26 2.70 -0.41
CA LEU A 96 -15.37 3.80 -0.76
C LEU A 96 -14.44 4.05 0.43
N LEU A 97 -13.13 3.94 0.22
CA LEU A 97 -12.12 4.14 1.25
C LEU A 97 -11.21 5.31 0.88
N ASN A 98 -10.91 6.15 1.87
CA ASN A 98 -10.04 7.32 1.70
C ASN A 98 -8.82 7.17 2.61
N TYR A 99 -7.63 7.33 2.04
CA TYR A 99 -6.36 7.28 2.76
C TYR A 99 -5.56 8.56 2.53
N SER A 100 -5.36 9.30 3.61
CA SER A 100 -4.48 10.47 3.64
C SER A 100 -3.05 10.04 4.00
N SER A 101 -2.06 10.69 3.40
CA SER A 101 -0.65 10.62 3.83
C SER A 101 -0.31 11.62 4.95
N LEU A 102 -1.21 12.56 5.24
CA LEU A 102 -1.15 13.53 6.33
C LEU A 102 -1.94 13.04 7.54
#